data_AF-A0A9E1RKJ2-F1
#
_entry.id   AF-A0A9E1RKJ2-F1
#
_cell.length_a   1.000
_cell.length_b   1.000
_cell.length_c   1.000
_cell.angle_alpha   90.00
_cell.angle_beta   90.00
_cell.angle_gamma   90.00
#
_symmetry.space_group_name_H-M   'P 1'
#
loop_
_entity.id
_entity.type
_entity.pdbx_description
1 polymer ?
#
loop_
_entity_poly.entity_id
_entity_poly.type
_entity_poly.pdbx_seq_one_letter_code
_entity_poly.pdbx_strand_id
1 'polypeptide(L)'
;MTEQSASRFETFVDPIDGTRWEIDVDFIDSNWTCIWNNGCEGILERASSDLNQGCCSVGAQMIDEDEALRIAALGLTIDEAIFQYSNAAFEGGVFSDENRTNTRVIDGACIFHNRPGFAGGEGCALHLAAMQDDENPIEYKPSI
;
A
#
# COMPACT_ATOMS: atom_id res chain seq x y z
N MET A 1 20.03 36.76 -17.60
CA MET A 1 18.68 36.39 -17.14
C MET A 1 18.91 35.55 -15.91
N THR A 2 18.57 36.10 -14.76
CA THR A 2 18.98 35.61 -13.44
C THR A 2 18.18 34.36 -13.12
N GLU A 3 18.83 33.19 -13.08
CA GLU A 3 18.25 31.99 -12.46
C GLU A 3 18.11 32.26 -10.97
N GLN A 4 16.88 32.55 -10.54
CA GLN A 4 16.51 32.54 -9.15
C GLN A 4 16.33 31.07 -8.77
N SER A 5 17.28 30.53 -8.01
CA SER A 5 17.13 29.21 -7.39
C SER A 5 15.88 29.25 -6.52
N ALA A 6 14.80 28.60 -6.96
CA ALA A 6 13.66 28.33 -6.10
C ALA A 6 14.17 27.54 -4.88
N SER A 7 13.72 27.90 -3.69
CA SER A 7 14.00 27.08 -2.51
C SER A 7 13.20 25.79 -2.67
N ARG A 8 13.86 24.64 -2.46
CA ARG A 8 13.23 23.32 -2.45
C ARG A 8 11.93 23.28 -1.64
N PHE A 9 11.85 24.09 -0.58
CA PHE A 9 10.66 24.24 0.25
C PHE A 9 10.03 25.63 0.10
N GLU A 10 8.69 25.68 0.01
CA GLU A 10 7.89 26.92 0.08
C GLU A 10 6.93 26.90 1.27
N THR A 11 6.68 28.08 1.85
CA THR A 11 5.75 28.23 2.97
C THR A 11 4.37 28.68 2.50
N PHE A 12 3.34 27.93 2.85
CA PHE A 12 1.93 28.29 2.65
C PHE A 12 1.28 28.54 4.00
N VAL A 13 0.48 29.60 4.11
CA VAL A 13 -0.25 29.94 5.34
C VAL A 13 -1.74 29.85 5.05
N ASP A 14 -2.43 28.98 5.79
CA ASP A 14 -3.87 28.84 5.70
C ASP A 14 -4.54 30.18 6.13
N PRO A 15 -5.39 30.79 5.28
CA PRO A 15 -6.01 32.08 5.59
C PRO A 15 -7.13 31.99 6.63
N ILE A 16 -7.62 30.80 6.96
CA ILE A 16 -8.73 30.57 7.90
C ILE A 16 -8.20 30.41 9.32
N ASP A 17 -7.20 29.56 9.52
CA ASP A 17 -6.69 29.21 10.85
C ASP A 17 -5.21 29.58 11.10
N GLY A 18 -4.49 30.04 10.06
CA GLY A 18 -3.10 30.45 10.17
C GLY A 18 -2.09 29.30 10.21
N THR A 19 -2.52 28.05 9.97
CA THR A 19 -1.61 26.89 9.87
C THR A 19 -0.54 27.14 8.82
N ARG A 20 0.72 26.92 9.17
CA ARG A 20 1.88 27.12 8.28
C ARG A 20 2.36 25.76 7.79
N TRP A 21 2.31 25.56 6.48
CA TRP A 21 2.79 24.37 5.78
C TRP A 21 4.13 24.69 5.13
N GLU A 22 5.13 23.85 5.34
CA GLU A 22 6.39 23.89 4.60
C GLU A 22 6.37 22.72 3.62
N ILE A 23 6.28 23.05 2.32
CA ILE A 23 6.02 22.07 1.26
C ILE A 23 7.25 21.97 0.36
N ASP A 24 7.75 20.76 0.12
CA ASP A 24 8.81 20.46 -0.84
C ASP A 24 8.27 20.59 -2.28
N VAL A 25 8.41 21.77 -2.88
CA VAL A 25 7.88 22.06 -4.23
C VAL A 25 8.66 21.33 -5.32
N ASP A 26 9.95 21.03 -5.09
CA ASP A 26 10.74 20.20 -6.01
C ASP A 26 10.18 18.78 -6.09
N PHE A 27 9.73 18.21 -4.96
CA PHE A 27 9.09 16.89 -4.95
C PHE A 27 7.73 16.89 -5.65
N ILE A 28 6.92 17.93 -5.42
CA ILE A 28 5.60 18.08 -6.09
C ILE A 28 5.75 18.20 -7.61
N ASP A 29 6.75 18.96 -8.08
CA ASP A 29 7.04 19.13 -9.51
C ASP A 29 7.91 18.00 -10.09
N SER A 30 8.32 17.04 -9.27
CA SER A 30 9.14 15.92 -9.72
C SER A 30 8.32 14.94 -10.56
N ASN A 31 9.01 14.17 -11.42
CA ASN A 31 8.42 13.01 -12.09
C ASN A 31 8.40 11.76 -11.18
N TRP A 32 8.49 11.93 -9.85
CA TRP A 32 8.50 10.79 -8.93
C TRP A 32 7.13 10.12 -8.96
N THR A 33 7.12 8.81 -9.22
CA THR A 33 5.92 7.99 -9.19
C THR A 33 6.25 6.65 -8.55
N CYS A 34 5.33 6.11 -7.76
CA CYS A 34 5.47 4.77 -7.23
C CYS A 34 5.39 3.76 -8.38
N ILE A 35 6.47 3.02 -8.62
CA ILE A 35 6.56 1.96 -9.64
C ILE A 35 6.26 0.58 -9.08
N TRP A 36 5.55 0.49 -7.95
CA TRP A 36 5.06 -0.79 -7.43
C TRP A 36 4.21 -1.48 -8.49
N ASN A 37 4.43 -2.78 -8.71
CA ASN A 37 3.91 -3.55 -9.85
C ASN A 37 4.45 -3.17 -11.25
N ASN A 38 5.47 -2.30 -11.33
CA ASN A 38 6.11 -1.86 -12.57
C ASN A 38 7.65 -1.81 -12.42
N GLY A 39 8.23 -2.88 -11.86
CA GLY A 39 9.68 -3.01 -11.71
C GLY A 39 10.27 -2.41 -10.43
N CYS A 40 9.45 -2.24 -9.38
CA CYS A 40 9.96 -1.85 -8.05
C CYS A 40 10.98 -2.87 -7.51
N GLU A 41 12.19 -2.41 -7.17
CA GLU A 41 13.28 -3.28 -6.69
C GLU A 41 13.08 -3.83 -5.27
N GLY A 42 12.02 -3.42 -4.56
CA GLY A 42 11.74 -3.86 -3.20
C GLY A 42 12.62 -3.19 -2.14
N ILE A 43 12.48 -3.67 -0.90
CA ILE A 43 13.20 -3.17 0.28
C ILE A 43 14.06 -4.25 0.97
N LEU A 44 14.25 -5.39 0.30
CA LEU A 44 15.12 -6.46 0.79
C LEU A 44 16.60 -6.09 0.64
N GLU A 45 17.49 -6.89 1.22
CA GLU A 45 18.95 -6.65 1.19
C GLU A 45 19.50 -6.56 -0.25
N ARG A 46 18.89 -7.29 -1.19
CA ARG A 46 19.18 -7.21 -2.61
C ARG A 46 17.95 -6.73 -3.38
N ALA A 47 18.20 -6.13 -4.53
CA ALA A 47 17.19 -5.90 -5.55
C ALA A 47 16.38 -7.19 -5.81
N SER A 48 15.06 -7.06 -5.74
CA SER A 48 14.11 -8.17 -5.77
C SER A 48 12.86 -7.84 -6.57
N SER A 49 13.02 -7.10 -7.68
CA SER A 49 11.93 -6.79 -8.61
C SER A 49 11.25 -8.04 -9.18
N ASP A 50 11.96 -9.18 -9.25
CA ASP A 50 11.44 -10.49 -9.62
C ASP A 50 10.33 -11.00 -8.69
N LEU A 51 10.35 -10.58 -7.42
CA LEU A 51 9.34 -10.99 -6.43
C LEU A 51 8.09 -10.11 -6.45
N ASN A 52 8.18 -8.91 -7.03
CA ASN A 52 7.11 -7.91 -7.09
C ASN A 52 6.51 -7.51 -5.72
N GLN A 53 7.27 -7.70 -4.63
CA GLN A 53 6.76 -7.48 -3.27
C GLN A 53 6.76 -6.00 -2.89
N GLY A 54 7.75 -5.22 -3.35
CA GLY A 54 7.90 -3.84 -2.89
C GLY A 54 8.06 -3.78 -1.37
N CYS A 55 7.36 -2.84 -0.73
CA CYS A 55 7.24 -2.77 0.72
C CYS A 55 6.36 -3.86 1.34
N CYS A 56 5.57 -4.61 0.55
CA CYS A 56 4.73 -5.68 1.08
C CYS A 56 5.54 -6.84 1.68
N SER A 57 6.87 -6.90 1.49
CA SER A 57 7.74 -7.89 2.11
C SER A 57 7.71 -7.87 3.64
N VAL A 58 7.27 -6.77 4.26
CA VAL A 58 7.12 -6.63 5.72
C VAL A 58 5.66 -6.62 6.20
N GLY A 59 4.71 -6.84 5.30
CA GLY A 59 3.28 -6.65 5.58
C GLY A 59 2.85 -5.18 5.48
N ALA A 60 1.54 -4.94 5.49
CA ALA A 60 0.97 -3.61 5.58
C ALA A 60 0.70 -3.25 7.05
N GLN A 61 1.12 -2.06 7.46
CA GLN A 61 0.83 -1.50 8.77
C GLN A 61 -0.53 -0.80 8.76
N MET A 62 -1.32 -0.94 9.83
CA MET A 62 -2.56 -0.21 10.03
C MET A 62 -2.30 1.07 10.79
N ILE A 63 -2.98 2.17 10.44
CA ILE A 63 -2.83 3.44 11.17
C ILE A 63 -3.52 3.39 12.53
N ASP A 64 -4.66 2.69 12.60
CA ASP A 64 -5.51 2.57 13.78
C ASP A 64 -6.39 1.31 13.75
N GLU A 65 -7.19 1.13 14.81
CA GLU A 65 -8.09 -0.01 14.97
C GLU A 65 -9.25 0.00 13.97
N ASP A 66 -9.75 1.18 13.58
CA ASP A 66 -10.85 1.32 12.63
C ASP A 66 -10.42 0.83 11.25
N GLU A 67 -9.22 1.20 10.81
CA GLU A 67 -8.61 0.66 9.61
C GLU A 67 -8.38 -0.85 9.71
N ALA A 68 -7.85 -1.33 10.83
CA ALA A 68 -7.63 -2.76 11.03
C ALA A 68 -8.93 -3.57 10.91
N LEU A 69 -10.03 -3.08 11.50
CA LEU A 69 -11.35 -3.72 11.40
C LEU A 69 -11.89 -3.70 9.97
N ARG A 70 -11.75 -2.58 9.24
CA ARG A 70 -12.12 -2.49 7.82
C ARG A 70 -11.36 -3.50 6.97
N ILE A 71 -10.04 -3.59 7.14
CA ILE A 71 -9.19 -4.52 6.39
C ILE A 71 -9.50 -5.98 6.74
N ALA A 72 -9.81 -6.27 8.00
CA ALA A 72 -10.29 -7.61 8.40
C ALA A 72 -11.58 -7.98 7.66
N ALA A 73 -12.55 -7.06 7.66
CA ALA A 73 -13.86 -7.28 7.04
C ALA A 73 -13.72 -7.46 5.53
N LEU A 74 -12.98 -6.57 4.85
CA LEU A 74 -12.70 -6.69 3.42
C LEU A 74 -12.01 -8.01 3.09
N GLY A 75 -11.03 -8.43 3.89
CA GLY A 75 -10.33 -9.70 3.65
C GLY A 75 -11.24 -10.94 3.67
N LEU A 76 -12.40 -10.86 4.30
CA LEU A 76 -13.42 -11.93 4.30
C LEU A 76 -14.38 -11.87 3.10
N THR A 77 -14.43 -10.75 2.38
CA THR A 77 -15.34 -10.55 1.24
C THR A 77 -14.69 -10.74 -0.12
N ILE A 78 -13.36 -10.76 -0.19
CA ILE A 78 -12.64 -10.95 -1.45
C ILE A 78 -12.91 -12.37 -1.98
N ASP A 79 -13.24 -12.47 -3.28
CA ASP A 79 -13.36 -13.75 -3.97
C ASP A 79 -12.03 -14.53 -3.91
N GLU A 80 -12.10 -15.80 -3.52
CA GLU A 80 -10.94 -16.70 -3.44
C GLU A 80 -10.22 -16.86 -4.79
N ALA A 81 -10.92 -16.67 -5.91
CA ALA A 81 -10.35 -16.71 -7.24
C ALA A 81 -9.30 -15.61 -7.46
N ILE A 82 -9.39 -14.49 -6.74
CA ILE A 82 -8.45 -13.35 -6.84
C ILE A 82 -7.68 -13.11 -5.54
N PHE A 83 -7.79 -14.00 -4.56
CA PHE A 83 -7.06 -13.91 -3.30
C PHE A 83 -6.34 -15.23 -3.00
N GLN A 84 -5.08 -15.32 -3.40
CA GLN A 84 -4.26 -16.55 -3.34
C GLN A 84 -4.21 -17.18 -1.94
N TYR A 85 -4.24 -16.36 -0.89
CA TYR A 85 -4.15 -16.80 0.50
C TYR A 85 -5.49 -16.67 1.27
N SER A 86 -6.62 -16.69 0.56
CA SER A 86 -7.97 -16.61 1.15
C SER A 86 -8.19 -17.65 2.24
N ASN A 87 -7.79 -18.92 2.02
CA ASN A 87 -7.93 -19.96 3.03
C ASN A 87 -7.10 -19.67 4.30
N ALA A 88 -5.87 -19.17 4.14
CA ALA A 88 -5.03 -18.81 5.28
C ALA A 88 -5.59 -17.60 6.05
N ALA A 89 -6.24 -16.67 5.36
CA ALA A 89 -6.96 -15.55 5.95
C ALA A 89 -8.21 -16.01 6.70
N PHE A 90 -8.96 -16.97 6.15
CA PHE A 90 -10.15 -17.54 6.77
C PHE A 90 -9.82 -18.33 8.04
N GLU A 91 -8.80 -19.18 8.00
CA GLU A 91 -8.43 -20.04 9.13
C GLU A 91 -7.74 -19.28 10.27
N GLY A 92 -6.89 -18.30 9.94
CA GLY A 92 -5.98 -17.67 10.91
C GLY A 92 -6.07 -16.15 11.00
N GLY A 93 -7.02 -15.53 10.29
CA GLY A 93 -7.11 -14.08 10.17
C GLY A 93 -5.95 -13.48 9.35
N VAL A 94 -6.01 -12.15 9.18
CA VAL A 94 -5.08 -11.40 8.32
C VAL A 94 -3.94 -10.70 9.07
N PHE A 95 -3.97 -10.64 10.40
CA PHE A 95 -3.02 -9.87 11.22
C PHE A 95 -1.97 -10.73 11.93
N SER A 96 -0.77 -10.19 12.11
CA SER A 96 0.37 -10.86 12.76
C SER A 96 0.24 -10.98 14.27
N ASP A 97 -0.57 -10.12 14.88
CA ASP A 97 -0.72 -9.99 16.32
C ASP A 97 -2.15 -9.59 16.69
N GLU A 98 -2.48 -9.74 17.98
CA GLU A 98 -3.80 -9.41 18.52
C GLU A 98 -4.11 -7.91 18.48
N ASN A 99 -3.07 -7.05 18.48
CA ASN A 99 -3.21 -5.60 18.37
C ASN A 99 -3.49 -5.15 16.92
N ARG A 100 -3.42 -6.08 15.95
CA ARG A 100 -3.69 -5.88 14.52
C ARG A 100 -2.85 -4.78 13.89
N THR A 101 -1.61 -4.62 14.36
CA THR A 101 -0.74 -3.53 13.89
C THR A 101 -0.26 -3.75 12.46
N ASN A 102 0.01 -5.00 12.09
CA ASN A 102 0.47 -5.36 10.76
C ASN A 102 -0.26 -6.61 10.23
N THR A 103 -0.46 -6.66 8.91
CA THR A 103 -0.90 -7.89 8.25
C THR A 103 0.18 -8.97 8.37
N ARG A 104 -0.24 -10.23 8.40
CA ARG A 104 0.66 -11.40 8.35
C ARG A 104 1.53 -11.34 7.10
N VAL A 105 2.76 -11.81 7.27
CA VAL A 105 3.67 -12.16 6.19
C VAL A 105 3.62 -13.67 6.02
N ILE A 106 3.15 -14.14 4.87
CA ILE A 106 3.14 -15.56 4.48
C ILE A 106 4.06 -15.67 3.28
N ASP A 107 4.96 -16.65 3.24
CA ASP A 107 5.92 -16.86 2.13
C ASP A 107 6.66 -15.59 1.69
N GLY A 108 7.07 -14.77 2.67
CA GLY A 108 7.92 -13.59 2.44
C GLY A 108 7.21 -12.30 2.02
N ALA A 109 5.88 -12.25 1.95
CA ALA A 109 5.16 -10.98 1.76
C ALA A 109 3.78 -10.97 2.45
N CYS A 110 3.17 -9.78 2.51
CA CYS A 110 1.81 -9.52 2.97
C CYS A 110 0.84 -10.61 2.50
N ILE A 111 -0.06 -11.03 3.39
CA ILE A 111 -1.09 -12.02 3.10
C ILE A 111 -1.91 -11.65 1.86
N PHE A 112 -2.23 -10.36 1.67
CA PHE A 112 -2.98 -9.86 0.50
C PHE A 112 -2.16 -9.77 -0.80
N HIS A 113 -0.87 -10.08 -0.79
CA HIS A 113 -0.04 -10.03 -1.99
C HIS A 113 -0.13 -11.35 -2.77
N ASN A 114 -0.86 -11.37 -3.87
CA ASN A 114 -0.81 -12.46 -4.83
C ASN A 114 0.55 -12.46 -5.54
N ARG A 115 1.16 -13.65 -5.60
CA ARG A 115 2.51 -13.84 -6.15
C ARG A 115 2.53 -13.74 -7.66
N PRO A 116 3.70 -13.43 -8.25
CA PRO A 116 3.90 -13.53 -9.68
C PRO A 116 3.44 -14.90 -10.24
N GLY A 117 2.68 -14.88 -11.33
CA GLY A 117 2.08 -16.05 -11.98
C GLY A 117 0.77 -16.55 -11.39
N PHE A 118 0.21 -15.91 -10.35
CA PHE A 118 -1.10 -16.32 -9.81
C PHE A 118 -2.22 -16.05 -10.83
N ALA A 119 -3.03 -17.08 -11.13
CA ALA A 119 -4.05 -17.02 -12.17
C ALA A 119 -5.14 -15.96 -11.91
N GLY A 120 -5.40 -15.64 -10.64
CA GLY A 120 -6.34 -14.60 -10.21
C GLY A 120 -5.83 -13.16 -10.35
N GLY A 121 -4.59 -12.98 -10.80
CA GLY A 121 -3.94 -11.68 -10.91
C GLY A 121 -2.87 -11.46 -9.84
N GLU A 122 -1.74 -10.91 -10.25
CA GLU A 122 -0.60 -10.59 -9.39
C GLU A 122 -0.83 -9.26 -8.65
N GLY A 123 -0.19 -9.08 -7.49
CA GLY A 123 -0.27 -7.83 -6.73
C GLY A 123 -1.26 -7.90 -5.57
N CYS A 124 -1.88 -6.78 -5.20
CA CYS A 124 -2.69 -6.71 -3.99
C CYS A 124 -4.12 -7.18 -4.24
N ALA A 125 -4.55 -8.25 -3.57
CA ALA A 125 -5.91 -8.79 -3.65
C ALA A 125 -6.99 -7.75 -3.29
N LEU A 126 -6.74 -6.84 -2.32
CA LEU A 126 -7.65 -5.74 -2.00
C LEU A 126 -7.82 -4.75 -3.16
N HIS A 127 -6.74 -4.52 -3.92
CA HIS A 127 -6.80 -3.67 -5.11
C HIS A 127 -7.58 -4.35 -6.23
N LEU A 128 -7.33 -5.65 -6.46
CA LEU A 128 -8.08 -6.44 -7.44
C LEU A 128 -9.58 -6.50 -7.09
N ALA A 129 -9.91 -6.64 -5.80
CA ALA A 129 -11.28 -6.60 -5.31
C ALA A 129 -11.96 -5.26 -5.60
N ALA A 130 -11.29 -4.13 -5.28
CA ALA A 130 -11.80 -2.80 -5.61
C ALA A 130 -12.09 -2.64 -7.11
N MET A 131 -11.21 -3.19 -7.97
CA MET A 131 -11.42 -3.13 -9.42
C MET A 131 -12.54 -4.06 -9.91
N GLN A 132 -12.77 -5.21 -9.27
CA GLN A 132 -13.93 -6.05 -9.55
C GLN A 132 -15.24 -5.38 -9.14
N ASP A 133 -15.23 -4.65 -8.04
CA ASP A 133 -16.39 -3.96 -7.47
C ASP A 133 -16.67 -2.59 -8.11
N ASP A 134 -15.80 -2.12 -9.03
CA ASP A 134 -15.83 -0.77 -9.63
C ASP A 134 -15.74 0.37 -8.58
N GLU A 135 -14.95 0.13 -7.52
CA GLU A 135 -14.76 1.02 -6.38
C GLU A 135 -13.35 1.63 -6.36
N ASN A 136 -13.18 2.71 -5.61
CA ASN A 136 -11.89 3.37 -5.44
C ASN A 136 -10.93 2.49 -4.60
N PRO A 137 -9.74 2.11 -5.11
CA PRO A 137 -8.78 1.29 -4.37
C PRO A 137 -8.27 1.91 -3.06
N ILE A 138 -8.37 3.23 -2.89
CA ILE A 138 -8.02 3.92 -1.64
C ILE A 138 -8.96 3.46 -0.51
N GLU A 139 -10.23 3.23 -0.81
CA GLU A 139 -11.23 2.78 0.18
C GLU A 139 -11.06 1.32 0.59
N TYR A 140 -10.31 0.53 -0.21
CA TYR A 140 -10.06 -0.89 0.03
C TYR A 140 -8.70 -1.15 0.66
N LYS A 141 -7.68 -0.38 0.28
CA LYS A 141 -6.31 -0.60 0.74
C LYS A 141 -6.09 0.01 2.13
N PRO A 142 -5.12 -0.51 2.91
CA PRO A 142 -4.62 0.19 4.09
C PRO A 142 -3.96 1.51 3.67
N SER A 143 -3.96 2.47 4.58
CA SER A 143 -3.29 3.76 4.43
C SER A 143 -1.80 3.56 4.71
N ILE A 144 -1.02 3.40 3.64
CA ILE A 144 0.44 3.15 3.67
C ILE A 144 1.17 4.34 3.07
#